data_AF-A0A8A3P2D6-F1
#
_entry.id   AF-A0A8A3P2D6-F1
#
_cell.length_a   1.000
_cell.length_b   1.000
_cell.length_c   1.000
_cell.angle_alpha   90.00
_cell.angle_beta   90.00
_cell.angle_gamma   90.00
#
_symmetry.space_group_name_H-M   'P 1'
#
loop_
_entity.id
_entity.type
_entity.pdbx_description
1 polymer ?
#
loop_
_entity_poly.entity_id
_entity_poly.type
_entity_poly.pdbx_seq_one_letter_code
_entity_poly.pdbx_strand_id
1 'polypeptide(L)'
;MTGFAILTSMCIVNWAPSIMSTNAAFGIYAFAYCFGPTLIIDSIRTSMWHQSVFGSAYAIKITMNNAMSIIVGIVAGVIQDGDDNSYDKVSILYVGLSAASALVALIMIALSYYCIDFQILQWTRKQRVANGQLINDRKARFHNENGEWNRKVSKYCFGALIVLVIGSWVAYFWGVATGNTHG
;
A
#
# COMPACT_ATOMS: atom_id res chain seq x y z
N MET A 1 -7.38 -6.16 -7.67
CA MET A 1 -8.13 -7.32 -7.12
C MET A 1 -8.04 -7.41 -5.60
N THR A 2 -6.86 -7.30 -4.99
CA THR A 2 -6.68 -7.37 -3.53
C THR A 2 -7.42 -6.27 -2.75
N GLY A 3 -7.38 -5.01 -3.21
CA GLY A 3 -8.05 -3.89 -2.53
C GLY A 3 -9.57 -4.05 -2.43
N PHE A 4 -10.21 -4.57 -3.48
CA PHE A 4 -11.66 -4.84 -3.48
C PHE A 4 -12.03 -6.02 -2.58
N ALA A 5 -11.25 -7.09 -2.59
CA ALA A 5 -11.51 -8.24 -1.72
C ALA A 5 -11.37 -7.88 -0.24
N ILE A 6 -10.38 -7.04 0.11
CA ILE A 6 -10.20 -6.52 1.46
C ILE A 6 -11.37 -5.58 1.84
N LEU A 7 -11.79 -4.68 0.93
CA LEU A 7 -12.97 -3.85 1.17
C LEU A 7 -14.23 -4.68 1.41
N THR A 8 -14.50 -5.69 0.58
CA THR A 8 -15.65 -6.59 0.76
C THR A 8 -15.59 -7.32 2.11
N SER A 9 -14.41 -7.80 2.50
CA SER A 9 -14.22 -8.41 3.82
C SER A 9 -14.53 -7.44 4.96
N MET A 10 -14.00 -6.21 4.91
CA MET A 10 -14.24 -5.20 5.95
C MET A 10 -15.70 -4.73 6.01
N CYS A 11 -16.36 -4.60 4.85
CA CYS A 11 -17.79 -4.28 4.78
C CYS A 11 -18.67 -5.38 5.41
N ILE A 12 -18.33 -6.66 5.20
CA ILE A 12 -19.06 -7.79 5.79
C ILE A 12 -18.88 -7.78 7.31
N VAL A 13 -17.66 -7.55 7.81
CA VAL A 13 -17.40 -7.46 9.27
C VAL A 13 -18.21 -6.33 9.90
N ASN A 14 -18.30 -5.17 9.24
CA ASN A 14 -18.94 -3.99 9.81
C ASN A 14 -20.48 -4.03 9.77
N TRP A 15 -21.08 -4.57 8.71
CA TRP A 15 -22.53 -4.48 8.49
C TRP A 15 -23.29 -5.81 8.62
N ALA A 16 -22.59 -6.93 8.76
CA ALA A 16 -23.20 -8.24 9.00
C ALA A 16 -22.55 -8.96 10.19
N PRO A 17 -22.73 -8.48 11.44
CA PRO A 17 -22.12 -9.06 12.63
C PRO A 17 -22.81 -10.39 13.01
N SER A 18 -22.46 -11.46 12.30
CA SER A 18 -22.84 -12.84 12.64
C SER A 18 -21.61 -13.73 12.53
N ILE A 19 -21.54 -14.77 13.37
CA ILE A 19 -20.39 -15.71 13.40
C ILE A 19 -20.08 -16.27 12.00
N MET A 20 -21.12 -16.61 11.24
CA MET A 20 -20.98 -17.12 9.88
C MET A 20 -20.41 -16.08 8.91
N SER A 21 -20.85 -14.83 9.03
CA SER A 21 -20.38 -13.72 8.17
C SER A 21 -18.96 -13.30 8.53
N THR A 22 -18.59 -13.28 9.81
CA THR A 22 -17.22 -13.01 10.27
C THR A 22 -16.25 -14.07 9.75
N ASN A 23 -16.63 -15.35 9.80
CA ASN A 23 -15.82 -16.44 9.25
C ASN A 23 -15.66 -16.30 7.73
N ALA A 24 -16.72 -15.95 7.01
CA ALA A 24 -16.67 -15.70 5.57
C ALA A 24 -15.74 -14.51 5.25
N ALA A 25 -15.83 -13.42 6.02
CA ALA A 25 -14.97 -12.26 5.85
C ALA A 25 -13.49 -12.59 6.08
N PHE A 26 -13.15 -13.37 7.11
CA PHE A 26 -11.78 -13.84 7.33
C PHE A 26 -11.28 -14.76 6.22
N GLY A 27 -12.14 -15.62 5.66
CA GLY A 27 -11.80 -16.43 4.49
C GLY A 27 -11.42 -15.58 3.27
N ILE A 28 -12.24 -14.57 2.96
CA ILE A 28 -11.97 -13.63 1.86
C ILE A 28 -10.69 -12.83 2.11
N TYR A 29 -10.49 -12.36 3.34
CA TYR A 29 -9.30 -11.62 3.74
C TYR A 29 -8.03 -12.47 3.60
N ALA A 30 -8.05 -13.71 4.11
CA ALA A 30 -6.93 -14.64 4.03
C ALA A 30 -6.55 -14.93 2.57
N PHE A 31 -7.56 -15.20 1.72
CA PHE A 31 -7.33 -15.39 0.29
C PHE A 31 -6.70 -14.16 -0.37
N ALA A 32 -7.21 -12.96 -0.08
CA ALA A 32 -6.66 -11.71 -0.62
C ALA A 32 -5.21 -11.47 -0.15
N TYR A 33 -4.92 -11.80 1.11
CA TYR A 33 -3.59 -11.60 1.71
C TYR A 33 -2.52 -12.49 1.08
N CYS A 34 -2.86 -13.71 0.62
CA CYS A 34 -1.93 -14.60 -0.07
C CYS A 34 -1.26 -13.96 -1.30
N PHE A 35 -1.95 -13.05 -1.99
CA PHE A 35 -1.43 -12.37 -3.17
C PHE A 35 -0.69 -11.06 -2.85
N GLY A 36 -0.88 -10.50 -1.65
CA GLY A 36 -0.36 -9.17 -1.30
C GLY A 36 1.17 -9.10 -1.37
N PRO A 37 1.90 -9.85 -0.52
CA PRO A 37 3.36 -9.73 -0.44
C PRO A 37 4.09 -10.08 -1.75
N THR A 38 3.66 -11.14 -2.43
CA THR A 38 4.29 -11.63 -3.68
C THR A 38 4.09 -10.66 -4.83
N LEU A 39 2.87 -10.15 -5.05
CA LEU A 39 2.59 -9.19 -6.12
C LEU A 39 3.31 -7.86 -5.88
N ILE A 40 3.42 -7.40 -4.63
CA ILE A 40 4.16 -6.16 -4.31
C ILE A 40 5.65 -6.32 -4.61
N ILE A 41 6.26 -7.44 -4.21
CA ILE A 41 7.69 -7.70 -4.46
C ILE A 41 7.97 -7.76 -5.97
N ASP A 42 7.12 -8.44 -6.74
CA ASP A 42 7.29 -8.52 -8.19
C ASP A 42 7.05 -7.16 -8.86
N SER A 43 6.08 -6.38 -8.39
CA SER A 43 5.83 -5.01 -8.88
C SER A 43 7.04 -4.08 -8.66
N ILE A 44 7.70 -4.17 -7.49
CA ILE A 44 8.93 -3.41 -7.22
C ILE A 44 10.03 -3.84 -8.18
N ARG A 45 10.25 -5.14 -8.34
CA ARG A 45 11.28 -5.66 -9.25
C ARG A 45 11.07 -5.19 -10.68
N THR A 46 9.82 -5.18 -11.14
CA THR A 46 9.49 -4.92 -12.54
C THR A 46 9.41 -3.43 -12.89
N SER A 47 9.17 -2.57 -11.91
CA SER A 47 9.16 -1.11 -12.08
C SER A 47 10.55 -0.46 -12.05
N MET A 48 11.59 -1.16 -11.57
CA MET A 48 12.92 -0.60 -11.40
C MET A 48 13.83 -0.76 -12.62
N TRP A 49 14.41 0.36 -13.07
CA TRP A 49 15.43 0.39 -14.12
C TRP A 49 16.80 -0.15 -13.70
N HIS A 50 17.13 -0.02 -12.41
CA HIS A 50 18.40 -0.47 -11.82
C HIS A 50 18.13 -1.53 -10.76
N GLN A 51 18.41 -2.79 -11.09
CA GLN A 51 18.17 -3.91 -10.16
C GLN A 51 19.16 -3.91 -8.97
N SER A 52 20.31 -3.23 -9.08
CA SER A 52 21.30 -3.12 -8.01
C SER A 52 20.78 -2.44 -6.75
N VAL A 53 19.75 -1.60 -6.85
CA VAL A 53 19.13 -0.90 -5.72
C VAL A 53 17.86 -1.59 -5.20
N PHE A 54 17.60 -2.84 -5.64
CA PHE A 54 16.42 -3.60 -5.21
C PHE A 54 16.35 -3.75 -3.69
N GLY A 55 17.49 -4.01 -3.04
CA GLY A 55 17.57 -4.13 -1.57
C GLY A 55 17.10 -2.85 -0.86
N SER A 56 17.55 -1.69 -1.33
CA SER A 56 17.16 -0.39 -0.77
C SER A 56 15.68 -0.09 -0.99
N ALA A 57 15.15 -0.36 -2.18
CA ALA A 57 13.73 -0.19 -2.47
C ALA A 57 12.85 -1.09 -1.59
N TYR A 58 13.27 -2.33 -1.37
CA TYR A 58 12.57 -3.27 -0.50
C TYR A 58 12.64 -2.84 0.98
N ALA A 59 13.79 -2.34 1.44
CA ALA A 59 13.94 -1.78 2.78
C ALA A 59 12.97 -0.60 3.00
N ILE A 60 12.90 0.34 2.05
CA ILE A 60 11.96 1.48 2.11
C ILE A 60 10.51 1.00 2.24
N LYS A 61 10.12 -0.04 1.47
CA LYS A 61 8.78 -0.64 1.57
C LYS A 61 8.51 -1.20 2.96
N ILE A 62 9.46 -1.93 3.55
CA ILE A 62 9.31 -2.47 4.92
C ILE A 62 9.17 -1.34 5.92
N THR A 63 10.04 -0.33 5.84
CA THR A 63 10.01 0.85 6.72
C THR A 63 8.65 1.55 6.66
N MET A 64 8.15 1.82 5.46
CA MET A 64 6.83 2.46 5.27
C MET A 64 5.70 1.60 5.83
N ASN A 65 5.75 0.28 5.62
CA ASN A 65 4.74 -0.64 6.16
C ASN A 65 4.71 -0.63 7.69
N ASN A 66 5.87 -0.70 8.33
CA ASN A 66 5.97 -0.67 9.79
C ASN A 66 5.50 0.68 10.35
N ALA A 67 5.92 1.79 9.74
CA ALA A 67 5.50 3.13 10.15
C ALA A 67 3.97 3.31 10.06
N MET A 68 3.35 2.82 8.98
CA MET A 68 1.90 2.85 8.82
C MET A 68 1.18 1.97 9.85
N SER A 69 1.68 0.75 10.12
CA SER A 69 1.10 -0.12 11.14
C SER A 69 1.11 0.51 12.53
N ILE A 70 2.19 1.21 12.90
CA ILE A 70 2.29 1.95 14.16
C ILE A 70 1.22 3.05 14.23
N ILE A 71 1.15 3.90 13.20
CA ILE A 71 0.19 5.01 13.16
C ILE A 71 -1.25 4.49 13.23
N VAL A 72 -1.60 3.52 12.40
CA VAL A 72 -2.96 2.94 12.37
C VAL A 72 -3.28 2.26 13.70
N GLY A 73 -2.34 1.55 14.31
CA GLY A 73 -2.53 0.90 15.60
C GLY A 73 -2.84 1.91 16.71
N ILE A 74 -2.13 3.04 16.75
CA ILE A 74 -2.35 4.08 17.76
C ILE A 74 -3.66 4.82 17.53
N VAL A 75 -3.98 5.16 16.28
CA VAL A 75 -5.28 5.78 15.95
C VAL A 75 -6.44 4.87 16.29
N ALA A 76 -6.33 3.57 15.98
CA ALA A 76 -7.33 2.58 16.37
C ALA A 76 -7.47 2.48 17.89
N GLY A 77 -6.36 2.43 18.63
CA GLY A 77 -6.36 2.40 20.10
C GLY A 77 -7.03 3.62 20.72
N VAL A 78 -6.71 4.83 20.24
CA VAL A 78 -7.36 6.07 20.71
C VAL A 78 -8.87 6.08 20.43
N ILE A 79 -9.30 5.55 19.27
CA ILE A 79 -10.72 5.46 18.93
C ILE A 79 -11.44 4.43 19.83
N GLN A 80 -10.79 3.30 20.12
CA GLN A 80 -11.31 2.25 20.97
C GLN A 80 -11.46 2.74 22.42
N ASP A 81 -10.44 3.43 22.95
CA ASP A 81 -10.47 3.99 24.31
C ASP A 81 -11.53 5.09 24.46
N GLY A 82 -11.81 5.83 23.39
CA GLY A 82 -12.86 6.85 23.35
C GLY A 82 -14.29 6.30 23.18
N ASP A 83 -14.46 4.99 23.01
CA ASP A 83 -15.75 4.34 22.77
C ASP A 83 -16.05 3.19 23.74
N ASP A 84 -15.69 3.36 25.02
CA ASP A 84 -15.88 2.34 26.08
C ASP A 84 -15.35 0.95 25.67
N ASN A 85 -14.23 0.91 24.94
CA ASN A 85 -13.60 -0.31 24.44
C ASN A 85 -14.42 -1.07 23.38
N SER A 86 -15.40 -0.41 22.75
CA SER A 86 -16.16 -0.93 21.62
C SER A 86 -15.36 -0.88 20.32
N TYR A 87 -15.51 -1.89 19.47
CA TYR A 87 -14.82 -2.02 18.19
C TYR A 87 -15.59 -1.40 17.01
N ASP A 88 -16.83 -0.93 17.23
CA ASP A 88 -17.71 -0.47 16.15
C ASP A 88 -17.18 0.76 15.41
N LYS A 89 -16.55 1.70 16.12
CA LYS A 89 -15.91 2.87 15.48
C LYS A 89 -14.57 2.52 14.84
N VAL A 90 -13.87 1.52 15.39
CA VAL A 90 -12.59 1.02 14.85
C VAL A 90 -12.81 0.28 13.53
N SER A 91 -13.87 -0.52 13.42
CA SER A 91 -14.22 -1.19 12.15
C SER A 91 -14.52 -0.19 11.04
N ILE A 92 -15.18 0.94 11.35
CA ILE A 92 -15.43 2.02 10.37
C ILE A 92 -14.11 2.62 9.85
N LEU A 93 -13.11 2.82 10.72
CA LEU A 93 -11.77 3.26 10.30
C LEU A 93 -11.15 2.29 9.28
N TYR A 94 -11.20 0.99 9.56
CA TYR A 94 -10.67 -0.03 8.65
C TYR A 94 -11.46 -0.14 7.33
N VAL A 95 -12.78 0.04 7.37
CA VAL A 95 -13.60 0.17 6.16
C VAL A 95 -13.15 1.40 5.34
N GLY A 96 -12.94 2.55 5.96
CA GLY A 96 -12.42 3.75 5.28
C GLY A 96 -11.05 3.53 4.63
N LEU A 97 -10.13 2.89 5.36
CA LEU A 97 -8.79 2.59 4.85
C LEU A 97 -8.83 1.59 3.67
N SER A 98 -9.67 0.56 3.77
CA SER A 98 -9.87 -0.41 2.68
C SER A 98 -10.55 0.21 1.46
N ALA A 99 -11.47 1.17 1.65
CA ALA A 99 -12.09 1.91 0.56
C ALA A 99 -11.07 2.78 -0.18
N ALA A 100 -10.17 3.46 0.55
CA ALA A 100 -9.06 4.20 -0.05
C ALA A 100 -8.13 3.28 -0.88
N SER A 101 -7.83 2.08 -0.37
CA SER A 101 -7.04 1.07 -1.10
C SER A 101 -7.75 0.59 -2.38
N ALA A 102 -9.06 0.37 -2.33
CA ALA A 102 -9.85 0.01 -3.50
C ALA A 102 -9.88 1.14 -4.54
N LEU A 103 -10.00 2.40 -4.11
CA LEU A 103 -9.93 3.57 -4.99
C LEU A 103 -8.57 3.68 -5.68
N VAL A 104 -7.47 3.51 -4.96
CA VAL A 104 -6.13 3.51 -5.56
C VAL A 104 -5.99 2.39 -6.60
N ALA A 105 -6.53 1.21 -6.30
CA ALA A 105 -6.55 0.11 -7.26
C ALA A 105 -7.34 0.44 -8.54
N LEU A 106 -8.47 1.14 -8.43
CA LEU A 106 -9.24 1.64 -9.57
C LEU A 106 -8.45 2.65 -10.39
N ILE A 107 -7.82 3.62 -9.73
CA ILE A 107 -7.00 4.64 -10.39
C ILE A 107 -5.85 3.97 -11.16
N MET A 108 -5.18 2.98 -10.56
CA MET A 108 -4.12 2.22 -11.24
C MET A 108 -4.63 1.44 -12.45
N ILE A 109 -5.81 0.83 -12.37
CA ILE A 109 -6.44 0.16 -13.51
C ILE A 109 -6.77 1.16 -14.62
N ALA A 110 -7.39 2.30 -14.26
CA ALA A 110 -7.71 3.35 -15.22
C ALA A 110 -6.46 3.91 -15.91
N LEU A 111 -5.42 4.23 -15.13
CA LEU A 111 -4.14 4.71 -15.65
C LEU A 111 -3.42 3.66 -16.50
N SER A 112 -3.61 2.37 -16.24
CA SER A 112 -3.10 1.32 -17.14
C SER A 112 -3.69 1.43 -18.55
N TYR A 113 -4.95 1.85 -18.71
CA TYR A 113 -5.52 2.03 -20.05
C TYR A 113 -4.94 3.24 -20.79
N TYR A 114 -4.57 4.32 -20.08
CA TYR A 114 -4.11 5.56 -20.70
C TYR A 114 -2.58 5.69 -20.80
N CYS A 115 -1.83 5.09 -19.89
CA CYS A 115 -0.38 5.24 -19.81
C CYS A 115 0.34 3.92 -20.09
N ILE A 116 1.10 3.90 -21.19
CA ILE A 116 1.95 2.77 -21.59
C ILE A 116 2.94 2.39 -20.48
N ASP A 117 3.43 3.36 -19.70
CA ASP A 117 4.37 3.12 -18.60
C ASP A 117 3.74 2.27 -17.47
N PHE A 118 2.44 2.40 -17.23
CA PHE A 118 1.71 1.53 -16.29
C PHE A 118 1.36 0.16 -16.90
N GLN A 119 1.11 0.10 -18.21
CA GLN A 119 0.92 -1.16 -18.94
C GLN A 119 2.16 -2.05 -18.96
N ILE A 120 3.36 -1.47 -19.05
CA ILE A 120 4.63 -2.22 -19.02
C ILE A 120 4.76 -3.02 -17.72
N LEU A 121 4.25 -2.51 -16.60
CA LEU A 121 4.22 -3.23 -15.33
C LEU A 121 3.39 -4.51 -15.41
N GLN A 122 2.28 -4.47 -16.16
CA GLN A 122 1.37 -5.60 -16.34
C GLN A 122 1.81 -6.58 -17.45
N TRP A 123 2.84 -6.25 -18.22
CA TRP A 123 3.32 -7.13 -19.28
C TRP A 123 3.91 -8.41 -18.75
N THR A 124 3.51 -9.51 -19.37
CA THR A 124 4.11 -10.83 -19.12
C THR A 124 5.55 -10.86 -19.61
N ARG A 125 6.35 -11.81 -19.12
CA ARG A 125 7.75 -12.00 -19.54
C ARG A 125 7.90 -12.07 -21.07
N LYS A 126 6.98 -12.73 -21.77
CA LYS A 126 6.99 -12.83 -23.24
C LYS A 126 6.76 -11.48 -23.93
N GLN A 127 5.82 -10.68 -23.44
CA GLN A 127 5.53 -9.34 -23.96
C GLN A 127 6.69 -8.36 -23.73
N ARG A 128 7.39 -8.45 -22.59
CA ARG A 128 8.57 -7.60 -22.31
C ARG A 128 9.75 -7.92 -23.25
N VAL A 129 9.94 -9.19 -23.60
CA VAL A 129 10.99 -9.59 -24.56
C VAL A 129 10.64 -9.13 -25.97
N ALA A 130 9.38 -9.29 -26.39
CA ALA A 130 8.93 -8.86 -27.72
C ALA A 130 9.00 -7.33 -27.91
N ASN A 131 8.71 -6.56 -26.87
CA ASN A 131 8.67 -5.09 -26.91
C ASN A 131 9.92 -4.43 -26.27
N GLY A 132 11.06 -5.13 -26.28
CA GLY A 132 12.29 -4.67 -25.61
C GLY A 132 12.81 -3.31 -26.10
N GLN A 133 12.61 -2.99 -27.39
CA GLN A 133 12.97 -1.68 -27.96
C GLN A 133 12.14 -0.54 -27.33
N LEU A 134 10.84 -0.73 -27.15
CA LEU A 134 9.96 0.26 -26.53
C LEU A 134 10.37 0.58 -25.08
N ILE A 135 10.84 -0.44 -24.35
CA ILE A 135 11.34 -0.33 -22.97
C ILE A 135 12.65 0.46 -22.96
N ASN A 136 13.56 0.20 -23.90
CA ASN A 136 14.85 0.89 -23.97
C ASN A 136 14.67 2.37 -24.35
N ASP A 137 13.75 2.67 -25.28
CA ASP A 137 13.42 4.05 -25.67
C ASP A 137 12.77 4.82 -24.51
N ARG A 138 11.91 4.18 -23.71
CA ARG A 138 11.36 4.77 -22.48
C ARG A 138 12.43 5.02 -21.44
N LYS A 139 13.37 4.08 -21.25
CA LYS A 139 14.52 4.25 -20.36
C LYS A 139 15.38 5.45 -20.77
N ALA A 140 15.65 5.59 -22.07
CA ALA A 140 16.40 6.73 -22.60
C ALA A 140 15.67 8.06 -22.33
N ARG A 141 14.36 8.13 -22.57
CA ARG A 141 13.54 9.32 -22.26
C ARG A 141 13.48 9.64 -20.76
N PHE A 142 13.44 8.62 -19.90
CA PHE A 142 13.44 8.80 -18.44
C PHE A 142 14.71 9.47 -17.93
N HIS A 143 15.87 9.14 -18.51
CA HIS A 143 17.16 9.72 -18.13
C HIS A 143 17.46 11.05 -18.83
N ASN A 144 17.15 11.20 -20.12
CA ASN A 144 17.55 12.37 -20.91
C ASN A 144 16.52 13.50 -20.92
N GLU A 145 15.23 13.22 -21.11
CA GLU A 145 14.20 14.26 -21.35
C GLU A 145 13.51 14.69 -20.04
N ASN A 146 13.22 13.74 -19.15
CA ASN A 146 12.48 14.00 -17.91
C ASN A 146 13.32 13.86 -16.62
N GLY A 147 14.65 13.78 -16.75
CA GLY A 147 15.56 13.48 -15.64
C GLY A 147 15.46 14.46 -14.47
N GLU A 148 15.35 15.77 -14.74
CA GLU A 148 15.25 16.79 -13.69
C GLU A 148 13.93 16.72 -12.92
N TRP A 149 12.82 16.53 -13.64
CA TRP A 149 11.50 16.40 -13.04
C TRP A 149 11.41 15.14 -12.18
N ASN A 150 11.85 14.00 -12.72
CA ASN A 150 11.88 12.74 -12.00
C ASN A 150 12.73 12.84 -10.73
N ARG A 151 13.88 13.53 -10.80
CA ARG A 151 14.73 13.77 -9.63
C ARG A 151 14.05 14.63 -8.57
N LYS A 152 13.28 15.66 -8.95
CA LYS A 152 12.50 16.48 -8.01
C LYS A 152 11.40 15.64 -7.34
N VAL A 153 10.63 14.87 -8.11
CA VAL A 153 9.59 13.97 -7.57
C VAL A 153 10.19 12.96 -6.61
N SER A 154 11.30 12.30 -6.95
CA SER A 154 11.97 11.36 -6.04
C SER A 154 12.42 12.02 -4.74
N LYS A 155 12.93 13.25 -4.77
CA LYS A 155 13.29 14.01 -3.56
C LYS A 155 12.07 14.30 -2.68
N TYR A 156 10.94 14.70 -3.28
CA TYR A 156 9.71 14.92 -2.52
C TYR A 156 9.18 13.63 -1.89
N CYS A 157 9.17 12.52 -2.63
CA CYS A 157 8.77 11.22 -2.08
C CYS A 157 9.69 10.76 -0.94
N PHE A 158 11.00 10.99 -1.07
CA PHE A 158 11.96 10.68 -0.01
C PHE A 158 11.76 11.57 1.23
N GLY A 159 11.50 12.87 1.03
CA GLY A 159 11.16 13.78 2.12
C GLY A 159 9.87 13.36 2.84
N ALA A 160 8.83 13.01 2.09
CA ALA A 160 7.56 12.51 2.64
C ALA A 160 7.76 11.21 3.43
N LEU A 161 8.63 10.31 2.96
CA LEU A 161 8.99 9.10 3.70
C LEU A 161 9.64 9.43 5.05
N ILE A 162 10.57 10.39 5.08
CA ILE A 162 11.21 10.83 6.34
C ILE A 162 10.16 11.39 7.31
N VAL A 163 9.26 12.23 6.82
CA VAL A 163 8.16 12.79 7.63
C VAL A 163 7.28 11.67 8.17
N LEU A 164 6.94 10.68 7.35
CA LEU A 164 6.13 9.53 7.77
C LEU A 164 6.84 8.68 8.83
N VAL A 165 8.14 8.44 8.69
CA VAL A 165 8.94 7.73 9.70
C VAL A 165 8.98 8.52 11.00
N ILE A 166 9.35 9.80 10.97
CA ILE A 166 9.38 10.64 12.16
C ILE A 166 7.99 10.72 12.81
N GLY A 167 6.94 10.89 12.01
CA GLY A 167 5.55 10.88 12.47
C GLY A 167 5.18 9.58 13.18
N SER A 168 5.61 8.43 12.66
CA SER A 168 5.37 7.13 13.32
C SER A 168 6.10 7.01 14.66
N TRP A 169 7.33 7.53 14.77
CA TRP A 169 8.06 7.57 16.04
C TRP A 169 7.41 8.52 17.05
N VAL A 170 6.98 9.71 16.62
CA VAL A 170 6.27 10.66 17.49
C VAL A 170 4.96 10.04 17.98
N ALA A 171 4.19 9.41 17.08
CA ALA A 171 2.97 8.70 17.44
C ALA A 171 3.27 7.59 18.45
N TYR A 172 4.30 6.77 18.20
CA TYR A 172 4.71 5.69 19.11
C TYR A 172 5.04 6.21 20.52
N PHE A 173 5.90 7.21 20.63
CA PHE A 173 6.25 7.78 21.94
C PHE A 173 5.06 8.43 22.63
N TRP A 174 4.17 9.06 21.88
CA TRP A 174 2.92 9.58 22.42
C TRP A 174 2.02 8.46 22.96
N GLY A 175 1.79 7.40 22.17
CA GLY A 175 1.00 6.24 22.59
C GLY A 175 1.56 5.56 23.84
N VAL A 176 2.89 5.43 23.95
CA VAL A 176 3.57 4.91 25.15
C VAL A 176 3.31 5.83 26.35
N ALA A 177 3.35 7.15 26.15
CA ALA A 177 3.17 8.11 27.22
C ALA A 177 1.71 8.22 27.72
N THR A 178 0.71 7.97 26.87
CA THR A 178 -0.71 8.03 27.26
C THR A 178 -1.28 6.68 27.69
N GLY A 179 -0.52 5.59 27.54
CA GLY A 179 -1.01 4.24 27.83
C GLY A 179 -1.92 3.67 26.75
N ASN A 180 -2.13 4.36 25.62
CA ASN A 180 -2.84 3.86 24.44
C ASN A 180 -1.96 2.93 23.58
N THR A 181 -1.00 2.24 24.21
CA THR A 181 -0.13 1.27 23.56
C THR A 181 -0.69 -0.14 23.68
N HIS A 182 -0.83 -0.78 22.52
CA HIS A 182 -0.95 -2.22 22.27
C HIS A 182 -1.47 -3.04 23.47
N GLY A 183 -2.80 -3.07 23.61
CA GLY A 183 -3.52 -4.22 24.15
C GLY A 183 -3.87 -5.18 23.03
#